data_AF-A0A842WRP1-F1
#
_entry.id   AF-A0A842WRP1-F1
#
_cell.length_a   1.000
_cell.length_b   1.000
_cell.length_c   1.000
_cell.angle_alpha   90.00
_cell.angle_beta   90.00
_cell.angle_gamma   90.00
#
_symmetry.space_group_name_H-M   'P 1'
#
loop_
_entity.id
_entity.type
_entity.pdbx_description
1 polymer ?
#
loop_
_entity_poly.entity_id
_entity_poly.type
_entity_poly.pdbx_seq_one_letter_code
_entity_poly.pdbx_strand_id
1 'polypeptide(L)'
;MADKAENAKTFGALLAQAWENTPSFICSNEYYIYCLFPADETKEQWIEASITFPDGSLDKKDISASKAIALLVEELKLLPTYGADTIVTSKAKLDQVAVRLGTLT
;
A
#
# COMPACT_ATOMS: atom_id res chain seq x y z
N MET A 1 -14.40 -15.86 8.22
CA MET A 1 -13.80 -15.35 6.98
C MET A 1 -13.60 -13.87 7.17
N ALA A 2 -12.41 -13.33 6.88
CA ALA A 2 -12.27 -11.87 6.84
C ALA A 2 -13.24 -11.35 5.78
N ASP A 3 -13.98 -10.29 6.11
CA ASP A 3 -14.92 -9.69 5.17
C ASP A 3 -14.10 -8.92 4.14
N LYS A 4 -13.94 -9.50 2.94
CA LYS A 4 -13.12 -8.93 1.86
C LYS A 4 -13.56 -7.50 1.52
N ALA A 5 -14.86 -7.22 1.58
CA ALA A 5 -15.41 -5.90 1.32
C ALA A 5 -15.00 -4.90 2.40
N GLU A 6 -15.05 -5.30 3.68
CA GLU A 6 -14.64 -4.45 4.80
C GLU A 6 -13.13 -4.21 4.80
N ASN A 7 -12.32 -5.24 4.47
CA ASN A 7 -10.88 -5.11 4.31
C ASN A 7 -10.53 -4.19 3.14
N ALA A 8 -11.21 -4.31 2.01
CA ALA A 8 -11.02 -3.44 0.86
C ALA A 8 -11.36 -1.99 1.19
N LYS A 9 -12.47 -1.75 1.90
CA LYS A 9 -12.85 -0.43 2.39
C LYS A 9 -11.81 0.15 3.35
N THR A 10 -11.35 -0.64 4.32
CA THR A 10 -10.31 -0.26 5.28
C THR A 10 -9.01 0.09 4.56
N PHE A 11 -8.57 -0.76 3.62
CA PHE A 11 -7.38 -0.49 2.83
C PHE A 11 -7.55 0.74 1.92
N GLY A 12 -8.75 0.99 1.40
CA GLY A 12 -9.04 2.18 0.59
C GLY A 12 -8.79 3.48 1.37
N ALA A 13 -9.14 3.52 2.65
CA ALA A 13 -8.82 4.64 3.53
C ALA A 13 -7.30 4.79 3.74
N LEU A 14 -6.57 3.67 3.92
CA LEU A 14 -5.11 3.68 4.05
C LEU A 14 -4.41 4.13 2.76
N LEU A 15 -4.92 3.71 1.60
CA LEU A 15 -4.41 4.13 0.30
C LEU A 15 -4.57 5.64 0.08
N ALA A 16 -5.73 6.20 0.47
CA ALA A 16 -5.95 7.64 0.43
C ALA A 16 -4.99 8.38 1.38
N GLN A 17 -4.79 7.88 2.59
CA GLN A 17 -3.82 8.45 3.53
C GLN A 17 -2.39 8.40 3.00
N ALA A 18 -1.99 7.28 2.39
CA ALA A 18 -0.66 7.15 1.80
C ALA A 18 -0.44 8.16 0.67
N TRP A 19 -1.46 8.45 -0.14
CA TRP A 19 -1.36 9.45 -1.20
C TRP A 19 -1.15 10.88 -0.67
N GLU A 20 -1.82 11.24 0.42
CA GLU A 20 -1.72 12.58 1.01
C GLU A 20 -0.46 12.77 1.88
N ASN A 21 0.05 11.71 2.51
CA ASN A 21 1.19 11.79 3.44
C ASN A 21 2.53 11.55 2.73
N THR A 22 3.26 12.63 2.44
CA THR A 22 4.58 12.56 1.79
C THR A 22 5.74 12.61 2.81
N PRO A 23 6.78 11.78 2.67
CA PRO A 23 7.00 10.80 1.60
C PRO A 23 6.18 9.52 1.80
N SER A 24 5.64 8.99 0.71
CA SER A 24 5.01 7.67 0.69
C SER A 24 5.53 6.82 -0.45
N PHE A 25 5.35 5.52 -0.30
CA PHE A 25 5.56 4.54 -1.36
C PHE A 25 4.29 3.72 -1.51
N ILE A 26 3.81 3.63 -2.75
CA ILE A 26 2.65 2.85 -3.11
C ILE A 26 3.01 2.03 -4.34
N CYS A 27 2.80 0.72 -4.28
CA CYS A 27 2.93 -0.16 -5.44
C CYS A 27 1.73 -1.10 -5.54
N SER A 28 1.47 -1.55 -6.76
CA SER A 28 0.24 -2.24 -7.11
C SER A 28 0.50 -3.20 -8.27
N ASN A 29 0.48 -4.51 -8.01
CA ASN A 29 0.66 -5.57 -9.01
C ASN A 29 -0.55 -6.53 -9.02
N GLU A 30 -0.55 -7.58 -9.84
CA GLU A 30 -1.68 -8.51 -9.92
C GLU A 30 -2.01 -9.25 -8.60
N TYR A 31 -1.06 -9.34 -7.67
CA TYR A 31 -1.19 -10.11 -6.42
C TYR A 31 -1.63 -9.27 -5.23
N TYR A 32 -1.15 -8.03 -5.11
CA TYR A 32 -1.43 -7.16 -3.97
C TYR A 32 -1.34 -5.67 -4.29
N ILE A 33 -1.81 -4.87 -3.34
CA ILE A 33 -1.47 -3.45 -3.23
C ILE A 33 -0.70 -3.27 -1.93
N TYR A 34 0.37 -2.49 -1.96
CA TYR A 34 1.18 -2.15 -0.79
C TYR A 34 1.30 -0.64 -0.67
N CYS A 35 1.23 -0.14 0.57
CA CYS A 35 1.49 1.24 0.91
C CYS A 35 2.36 1.36 2.16
N LEU A 36 3.26 2.33 2.13
CA LEU A 36 4.17 2.68 3.21
C LEU A 36 4.24 4.20 3.31
N PHE A 37 3.85 4.75 4.46
CA PHE A 37 3.75 6.19 4.66
C PHE A 37 3.92 6.57 6.14
N PRO A 38 4.34 7.80 6.46
CA PRO A 38 4.48 8.26 7.83
C PRO A 38 3.11 8.39 8.51
N ALA A 39 3.04 8.00 9.77
CA ALA A 39 1.85 8.09 10.62
C ALA A 39 1.76 9.42 11.39
N ASP A 40 2.85 10.18 11.41
CA ASP A 40 3.01 11.43 12.12
C ASP A 40 3.87 12.43 11.33
N GLU A 41 3.86 13.69 11.76
CA GLU A 41 4.59 14.77 11.09
C GLU A 41 6.11 14.70 11.30
N THR A 42 6.57 14.10 12.41
CA THR A 42 8.00 13.95 12.72
C THR A 42 8.64 12.80 11.94
N LYS A 43 7.82 11.96 11.30
CA LYS A 43 8.17 10.76 10.53
C LYS A 43 8.89 9.71 11.37
N GLU A 44 8.61 9.66 12.67
CA GLU A 44 9.18 8.67 13.58
C GLU A 44 8.43 7.34 13.54
N GLN A 45 7.10 7.40 13.38
CA GLN A 45 6.21 6.27 13.17
C GLN A 45 5.71 6.24 11.73
N TRP A 46 5.55 5.02 11.23
CA TRP A 46 5.15 4.74 9.86
C TRP A 46 4.10 3.63 9.87
N ILE A 47 3.22 3.67 8.88
CA ILE A 47 2.27 2.61 8.62
C ILE A 47 2.75 1.83 7.39
N GLU A 48 2.95 0.52 7.58
CA GLU A 48 2.98 -0.45 6.50
C GLU A 48 1.58 -1.03 6.37
N ALA A 49 1.04 -1.07 5.15
CA ALA A 49 -0.17 -1.82 4.88
C ALA A 49 -0.12 -2.54 3.53
N SER A 50 -0.77 -3.69 3.45
CA SER A 50 -0.97 -4.40 2.19
C SER A 50 -2.31 -5.11 2.16
N ILE A 51 -2.86 -5.26 0.95
CA ILE A 51 -4.03 -6.11 0.71
C ILE A 51 -3.74 -7.06 -0.46
N THR A 52 -4.03 -8.35 -0.26
CA THR A 52 -3.83 -9.40 -1.26
C THR A 52 -5.14 -9.68 -2.02
N PHE A 53 -5.09 -9.73 -3.35
CA PHE A 53 -6.28 -9.99 -4.17
C PHE A 53 -6.86 -11.41 -4.07
N PRO A 54 -6.06 -12.48 -3.94
CA PRO A 54 -6.62 -13.84 -3.90
C PRO A 54 -7.63 -14.05 -2.77
N ASP A 55 -7.32 -13.58 -1.57
CA ASP A 55 -8.08 -13.84 -0.34
C ASP A 55 -8.62 -12.58 0.34
N GLY A 56 -8.25 -11.38 -0.12
CA GLY A 56 -8.66 -10.11 0.48
C GLY A 56 -8.05 -9.89 1.87
N SER A 57 -6.95 -10.56 2.19
CA SER A 57 -6.28 -10.42 3.47
C SER A 57 -5.62 -9.05 3.57
N LEU A 58 -5.93 -8.34 4.65
CA LEU A 58 -5.36 -7.05 4.99
C LEU A 58 -4.31 -7.26 6.09
N ASP A 59 -3.08 -6.83 5.82
CA ASP A 59 -2.03 -6.68 6.82
C ASP A 59 -1.76 -5.19 7.03
N LYS A 60 -1.71 -4.75 8.29
CA LYS A 60 -1.39 -3.38 8.68
C LYS A 60 -0.51 -3.42 9.92
N LYS A 61 0.62 -2.71 9.88
CA LYS A 61 1.55 -2.60 10.99
C LYS A 61 1.97 -1.16 11.22
N ASP A 62 2.04 -0.76 12.48
CA ASP A 62 2.73 0.46 12.91
C ASP A 62 4.19 0.10 13.20
N ILE A 63 5.12 0.83 12.57
CA ILE A 63 6.55 0.52 12.56
C ILE A 63 7.40 1.78 12.74
N SER A 64 8.65 1.59 13.16
CA SER A 64 9.62 2.69 13.23
C SER A 64 10.10 3.13 11.85
N ALA A 65 10.59 4.36 11.76
CA ALA A 65 11.24 4.89 10.55
C ALA A 65 12.36 3.98 10.00
N SER A 66 13.21 3.42 10.88
CA SER A 66 14.28 2.51 10.48
C SER A 66 13.74 1.23 9.83
N LYS A 67 12.63 0.70 10.35
CA LYS A 67 11.96 -0.49 9.80
C LYS A 67 11.26 -0.16 8.48
N ALA A 68 10.67 1.03 8.35
CA ALA A 68 10.06 1.51 7.11
C ALA A 68 11.08 1.58 5.97
N ILE A 69 12.27 2.14 6.21
CA ILE A 69 13.35 2.17 5.21
C ILE A 69 13.75 0.75 4.79
N ALA A 70 13.89 -0.17 5.74
CA ALA A 70 14.23 -1.55 5.44
C ALA A 70 13.17 -2.22 4.56
N LEU A 71 11.88 -2.03 4.87
CA LEU A 71 10.78 -2.60 4.09
C LEU A 71 10.66 -1.97 2.70
N LEU A 72 10.88 -0.66 2.57
CA LEU A 72 10.96 -0.01 1.26
C LEU A 72 12.05 -0.65 0.41
N VAL A 73 13.23 -0.90 0.97
CA VAL A 73 14.32 -1.55 0.25
C VAL A 73 13.94 -2.96 -0.17
N GLU A 74 13.28 -3.75 0.69
CA GLU A 74 12.79 -5.08 0.31
C GLU A 74 11.78 -5.01 -0.84
N GLU A 75 10.84 -4.06 -0.81
CA GLU A 75 9.85 -3.89 -1.86
C GLU A 75 10.49 -3.45 -3.19
N LEU A 76 11.49 -2.56 -3.14
CA LEU A 76 12.23 -2.13 -4.32
C LEU A 76 13.04 -3.26 -4.97
N LYS A 77 13.48 -4.27 -4.20
CA LYS A 77 14.15 -5.47 -4.77
C LYS A 77 13.22 -6.31 -5.63
N LEU A 78 11.91 -6.17 -5.48
CA LEU A 78 10.91 -6.90 -6.27
C LEU A 78 10.60 -6.19 -7.61
N LEU A 79 11.03 -4.93 -7.79
CA LEU A 79 10.81 -4.18 -9.03
C LEU A 79 11.32 -4.85 -10.31
N PRO A 80 12.48 -5.54 -10.33
CA PRO A 80 12.90 -6.28 -11.52
C PRO A 80 11.93 -7.39 -11.93
N THR A 81 11.13 -7.91 -10.98
CA THR A 81 10.13 -8.95 -11.23
C THR A 81 8.80 -8.35 -11.66
N TYR A 82 8.33 -7.31 -10.97
CA TYR A 82 6.98 -6.76 -11.19
C TYR A 82 6.93 -5.58 -12.17
N GLY A 83 8.07 -4.94 -12.45
CA GLY A 83 8.15 -3.76 -13.29
C GLY A 83 7.94 -2.46 -12.53
N ALA A 84 8.65 -1.41 -12.95
CA ALA A 84 8.55 -0.07 -12.35
C ALA A 84 7.19 0.61 -12.59
N ASP A 85 6.42 0.10 -13.56
CA ASP A 85 5.06 0.53 -13.85
C ASP A 85 4.07 0.20 -12.73
N THR A 86 4.41 -0.73 -11.83
CA THR A 86 3.61 -1.03 -10.63
C THR A 86 3.68 0.05 -9.56
N ILE A 87 4.66 0.95 -9.62
CA ILE A 87 4.76 2.09 -8.70
C ILE A 87 3.71 3.14 -9.06
N VAL A 88 2.95 3.57 -8.05
CA VAL A 88 1.91 4.59 -8.19
C VAL A 88 2.55 5.97 -8.02
N THR A 89 2.84 6.60 -9.16
CA THR A 89 3.50 7.92 -9.22
C THR A 89 2.58 9.05 -9.72
N SER A 90 1.31 8.75 -9.99
CA SER A 90 0.35 9.73 -10.52
C SER A 90 -1.06 9.45 -10.01
N LYS A 91 -1.89 10.49 -9.97
CA LYS A 91 -3.30 10.38 -9.59
C LYS A 91 -4.06 9.42 -10.51
N ALA A 92 -3.79 9.43 -11.81
CA ALA A 92 -4.40 8.50 -12.76
C ALA A 92 -4.11 7.03 -12.42
N LYS A 93 -2.86 6.70 -12.03
CA LYS A 93 -2.53 5.35 -11.55
C LYS A 93 -3.22 5.05 -10.22
N LEU A 94 -3.25 6.00 -9.28
CA LEU A 94 -3.95 5.81 -8.00
C LEU A 94 -5.42 5.46 -8.21
N ASP A 95 -6.10 6.15 -9.13
CA ASP A 95 -7.50 5.90 -9.45
C ASP A 95 -7.69 4.50 -10.06
N GLN A 96 -6.76 4.03 -10.91
CA GLN A 96 -6.76 2.65 -11.41
C GLN A 96 -6.61 1.62 -10.28
N VAL A 97 -5.72 1.88 -9.32
CA VAL A 97 -5.54 1.03 -8.14
C VAL A 97 -6.80 0.99 -7.28
N ALA A 98 -7.45 2.14 -7.07
CA ALA A 98 -8.71 2.22 -6.33
C ALA A 98 -9.86 1.46 -7.02
N VAL A 99 -9.96 1.53 -8.35
CA VAL A 99 -10.92 0.72 -9.13
C VAL A 99 -10.64 -0.77 -8.93
N ARG A 100 -9.37 -1.17 -8.97
CA ARG A 100 -8.98 -2.57 -8.77
C ARG A 100 -9.29 -3.05 -7.35
N LEU A 101 -9.08 -2.21 -6.34
CA LEU A 101 -9.47 -2.50 -4.96
C LEU A 101 -10.98 -2.77 -4.84
N GLY A 102 -11.80 -2.05 -5.60
CA GLY A 102 -13.25 -2.25 -5.69
C GLY A 102 -13.70 -3.59 -6.30
N THR A 103 -12.79 -4.44 -6.78
CA THR A 103 -13.17 -5.81 -7.19
C THR A 103 -13.23 -6.78 -6.00
N LEU A 104 -12.79 -6.36 -4.81
CA LEU A 104 -12.84 -7.16 -3.57
C LEU A 104 -14.11 -6.91 -2.74
N THR A 105 -14.94 -5.94 -3.14
CA THR A 105 -16.24 -5.62 -2.52
C THR A 105 -17.40 -6.41 -3.10
#